data_AF-A0A667G0E9-F1
#
_entry.id   AF-A0A667G0E9-F1
#
_cell.length_a   1.000
_cell.length_b   1.000
_cell.length_c   1.000
_cell.angle_alpha   90.00
_cell.angle_beta   90.00
_cell.angle_gamma   90.00
#
_symmetry.space_group_name_H-M   'P 1'
#
loop_
_entity.id
_entity.type
_entity.pdbx_description
1 polymer ?
#
loop_
_entity_poly.entity_id
_entity_poly.type
_entity_poly.pdbx_seq_one_letter_code
_entity_poly.pdbx_strand_id
1 'polypeptide(L)'
;MAAAAVRSARLTAWGGRLRRGLSAGRRALPGPSPLAAAVAGAALAGTGVAWYHGRVNVAAPEGRLTVLAQKMADSGEMGEKLSLRKQRFMQFSSLEHEGEYYMTPRDFLFSVMFEQMERKTSVKKLTKKDIEDILAGTQPACRGSTFFRDLGDKGLISYTEYLFLLTILTKPHTGFHVAFKMLDADGNEMVEKKEFFKLQKIISKQDDLKTTANETECQEPTVKEPEITTTLQIHFFGKRGERKLHYREFRRFMENLQTEVQEMEFLQFSKGLSFMRKEDFAEWLLFFTNTENKDIYWKNVREKLSAGESISLDEFKSFCHFATHLEDFAIAMQMFSLAHRPVRLAEFKRAVKVATGQELSNNILDTVFKIFDVDGDECLSHGEFLGVLKNRMHRGLWVPQQQSIQEYWKCVKRESIKGVKEVWKQAGRGLF
;
A
#
# COMPACT_ATOMS: atom_id res chain seq x y z
N MET A 1 35.94 23.48 -17.90
CA MET A 1 35.08 24.64 -18.25
C MET A 1 34.35 24.32 -19.54
N ALA A 2 33.07 24.71 -19.61
CA ALA A 2 32.10 24.50 -20.70
C ALA A 2 31.55 23.06 -20.89
N ALA A 3 30.61 22.66 -20.02
CA ALA A 3 29.45 21.80 -20.33
C ALA A 3 28.57 21.60 -19.07
N ALA A 4 28.05 22.69 -18.50
CA ALA A 4 27.14 22.64 -17.35
C ALA A 4 26.20 23.85 -17.36
N ALA A 5 25.20 23.86 -18.23
CA ALA A 5 24.16 24.90 -18.24
C ALA A 5 22.94 24.53 -19.10
N VAL A 6 22.35 23.33 -18.96
CA VAL A 6 21.00 23.05 -19.49
C VAL A 6 20.31 22.03 -18.59
N ARG A 7 19.52 22.50 -17.63
CA ARG A 7 18.29 21.86 -17.07
C ARG A 7 17.77 22.65 -15.87
N SER A 8 17.54 23.94 -16.09
CA SER A 8 16.81 24.83 -15.17
C SER A 8 15.82 25.66 -15.99
N ALA A 9 14.89 24.99 -16.67
CA ALA A 9 13.78 25.63 -17.38
C ALA A 9 12.75 24.58 -17.77
N ARG A 10 11.79 24.33 -16.87
CA ARG A 10 10.40 23.87 -17.14
C ARG A 10 9.77 23.50 -15.81
N LEU A 11 9.08 24.46 -15.19
CA LEU A 11 7.83 24.32 -14.41
C LEU A 11 7.47 25.65 -13.71
N THR A 12 7.43 26.73 -14.50
CA THR A 12 6.78 27.99 -14.12
C THR A 12 5.77 28.33 -15.20
N ALA A 13 4.53 27.85 -15.08
CA ALA A 13 3.35 28.41 -15.76
C ALA A 13 2.07 27.66 -15.37
N TRP A 14 1.48 28.02 -14.23
CA TRP A 14 0.02 28.20 -14.16
C TRP A 14 -0.35 28.99 -12.90
N GLY A 15 -0.06 30.29 -12.98
CA GLY A 15 -0.58 31.29 -12.08
C GLY A 15 -0.80 32.56 -12.88
N GLY A 16 -2.08 32.90 -13.14
CA GLY A 16 -2.46 34.24 -13.57
C GLY A 16 -3.45 34.32 -14.73
N ARG A 17 -4.75 34.32 -14.42
CA ARG A 17 -5.70 35.36 -14.87
C ARG A 17 -7.09 35.09 -14.29
N LEU A 18 -7.47 35.85 -13.27
CA LEU A 18 -8.70 36.66 -13.28
C LEU A 18 -8.69 37.54 -12.02
N ARG A 19 -8.43 38.82 -12.24
CA ARG A 19 -8.47 39.88 -11.22
C ARG A 19 -9.31 41.03 -11.78
N ARG A 20 -10.18 41.56 -10.89
CA ARG A 20 -10.86 42.88 -10.90
C ARG A 20 -12.10 43.00 -11.81
N GLY A 21 -13.17 43.72 -11.45
CA GLY A 21 -13.52 44.55 -10.29
C GLY A 21 -14.95 44.22 -9.80
N LEU A 22 -15.55 44.82 -8.78
CA LEU A 22 -15.56 46.22 -8.39
C LEU A 22 -15.68 46.41 -6.85
N SER A 23 -15.26 47.60 -6.45
CA SER A 23 -15.27 48.24 -5.15
C SER A 23 -16.60 48.92 -4.80
N ALA A 24 -17.02 48.80 -3.53
CA ALA A 24 -17.73 49.77 -2.66
C ALA A 24 -18.17 48.99 -1.42
N GLY A 25 -18.12 49.42 -0.16
CA GLY A 25 -17.78 50.64 0.54
C GLY A 25 -17.89 50.33 2.04
N ARG A 26 -17.07 50.97 2.87
CA ARG A 26 -17.03 50.77 4.33
C ARG A 26 -18.28 51.31 5.03
N ARG A 27 -18.78 50.62 6.07
CA ARG A 27 -19.12 51.20 7.40
C ARG A 27 -19.44 50.13 8.44
N ALA A 28 -19.25 50.49 9.69
CA ALA A 28 -19.04 49.66 10.87
C ALA A 28 -20.29 49.56 11.78
N LEU A 29 -20.44 48.40 12.45
CA LEU A 29 -21.00 48.08 13.80
C LEU A 29 -22.39 48.62 14.22
N PRO A 30 -23.06 48.08 15.27
CA PRO A 30 -22.89 46.82 16.03
C PRO A 30 -24.21 46.01 16.18
N GLY A 31 -24.14 44.81 16.77
CA GLY A 31 -25.31 44.06 17.27
C GLY A 31 -25.93 44.67 18.54
N PRO A 32 -27.15 44.24 18.92
CA PRO A 32 -27.24 43.39 20.11
C PRO A 32 -28.31 42.28 20.03
N SER A 33 -28.11 41.26 20.86
CA SER A 33 -28.99 40.11 21.16
C SER A 33 -30.12 40.48 22.18
N PRO A 34 -30.82 39.50 22.79
CA PRO A 34 -32.07 38.87 22.37
C PRO A 34 -33.23 39.19 23.35
N LEU A 35 -34.49 38.83 23.04
CA LEU A 35 -35.54 38.45 24.02
C LEU A 35 -36.91 38.20 23.34
N ALA A 36 -37.73 37.38 24.02
CA ALA A 36 -39.14 37.02 23.81
C ALA A 36 -39.37 35.90 22.76
N ALA A 37 -39.42 34.61 23.11
CA ALA A 37 -40.28 33.86 24.04
C ALA A 37 -41.73 33.67 23.58
N ALA A 38 -42.05 32.40 23.28
CA ALA A 38 -43.32 31.65 23.41
C ALA A 38 -44.59 32.23 22.74
N VAL A 39 -45.48 31.45 22.11
CA VAL A 39 -46.34 30.42 22.73
C VAL A 39 -47.05 29.60 21.62
N ALA A 40 -47.22 28.30 21.89
CA ALA A 40 -48.27 27.30 21.54
C ALA A 40 -49.17 27.51 20.29
N GLY A 41 -49.66 26.47 19.59
CA GLY A 41 -49.89 25.08 19.97
C GLY A 41 -50.59 24.33 18.83
N ALA A 42 -50.78 23.03 19.05
CA ALA A 42 -51.05 21.96 18.07
C ALA A 42 -52.47 21.91 17.46
N ALA A 43 -52.57 21.26 16.27
CA ALA A 43 -53.65 20.35 15.84
C ALA A 43 -53.23 19.71 14.49
N LEU A 44 -52.69 18.48 14.45
CA LEU A 44 -53.35 17.16 14.34
C LEU A 44 -54.23 16.90 13.09
N ALA A 45 -53.75 15.90 12.34
CA ALA A 45 -54.47 14.78 11.71
C ALA A 45 -55.16 14.95 10.34
N GLY A 46 -54.87 13.98 9.45
CA GLY A 46 -55.88 13.38 8.58
C GLY A 46 -55.60 13.35 7.08
N THR A 47 -55.01 12.24 6.61
CA THR A 47 -55.35 11.44 5.41
C THR A 47 -56.54 11.97 4.56
N GLY A 48 -56.49 12.12 3.24
CA GLY A 48 -56.09 11.20 2.17
C GLY A 48 -57.22 11.11 1.12
N VAL A 49 -56.93 10.55 -0.07
CA VAL A 49 -57.84 10.23 -1.22
C VAL A 49 -58.04 11.39 -2.22
N ALA A 50 -57.23 11.52 -3.28
CA ALA A 50 -57.30 10.83 -4.58
C ALA A 50 -58.64 11.02 -5.33
N TRP A 51 -58.64 11.66 -6.50
CA TRP A 51 -58.74 10.99 -7.82
C TRP A 51 -58.99 12.00 -8.99
N TYR A 52 -58.12 11.88 -10.00
CA TYR A 52 -58.31 11.97 -11.45
C TYR A 52 -59.45 12.80 -12.10
N HIS A 53 -59.05 13.69 -13.01
CA HIS A 53 -59.37 13.77 -14.47
C HIS A 53 -58.81 15.15 -14.92
N GLY A 54 -58.05 15.38 -15.99
CA GLY A 54 -57.95 14.75 -17.30
C GLY A 54 -58.18 15.84 -18.36
N ARG A 55 -57.15 16.14 -19.17
CA ARG A 55 -57.11 16.98 -20.41
C ARG A 55 -56.86 18.50 -20.25
N VAL A 56 -56.17 19.23 -21.13
CA VAL A 56 -55.10 19.06 -22.15
C VAL A 56 -54.89 20.48 -22.74
N ASN A 57 -53.65 20.86 -23.00
CA ASN A 57 -53.13 21.96 -23.86
C ASN A 57 -53.37 23.43 -23.47
N VAL A 58 -52.27 24.20 -23.38
CA VAL A 58 -51.92 25.31 -24.30
C VAL A 58 -50.44 25.72 -24.08
N ALA A 59 -49.69 25.71 -25.18
CA ALA A 59 -48.46 26.43 -25.60
C ALA A 59 -47.37 26.90 -24.60
N ALA A 60 -46.11 26.58 -24.94
CA ALA A 60 -44.85 27.08 -24.37
C ALA A 60 -44.49 28.51 -24.89
N PRO A 61 -43.50 29.24 -24.31
CA PRO A 61 -42.08 28.93 -24.54
C PRO A 61 -41.09 29.14 -23.36
N GLU A 62 -40.01 28.34 -23.45
CA GLU A 62 -38.60 28.65 -23.13
C GLU A 62 -38.13 28.99 -21.71
N GLY A 63 -37.30 28.09 -21.17
CA GLY A 63 -36.46 28.33 -19.98
C GLY A 63 -36.02 27.06 -19.24
N ARG A 64 -35.49 26.03 -19.93
CA ARG A 64 -34.92 24.84 -19.27
C ARG A 64 -33.46 25.09 -18.88
N LEU A 65 -33.19 25.09 -17.57
CA LEU A 65 -31.86 24.89 -17.02
C LEU A 65 -31.46 23.42 -17.27
N THR A 66 -30.62 23.17 -18.26
CA THR A 66 -29.99 21.86 -18.46
C THR A 66 -28.75 21.75 -17.58
N VAL A 67 -28.83 20.91 -16.54
CA VAL A 67 -27.64 20.38 -15.86
C VAL A 67 -27.00 19.37 -16.82
N LEU A 68 -25.93 19.78 -17.49
CA LEU A 68 -25.07 18.88 -18.25
C LEU A 68 -24.33 17.96 -17.27
N ALA A 69 -24.84 16.74 -17.09
CA ALA A 69 -24.03 15.65 -16.59
C ALA A 69 -22.96 15.36 -17.64
N GLN A 70 -21.72 15.71 -17.33
CA GLN A 70 -20.56 15.42 -18.16
C GLN A 70 -20.42 13.89 -18.26
N LYS A 71 -20.86 13.34 -19.39
CA LYS A 71 -20.63 11.96 -19.79
C LYS A 71 -19.13 11.77 -19.98
N MET A 72 -18.44 11.32 -18.94
CA MET A 72 -17.15 10.66 -19.12
C MET A 72 -17.41 9.50 -20.07
N ALA A 73 -16.81 9.58 -21.26
CA ALA A 73 -16.80 8.50 -22.21
C ALA A 73 -16.09 7.32 -21.54
N ASP A 74 -16.87 6.32 -21.14
CA ASP A 74 -16.37 5.00 -20.77
C ASP A 74 -15.88 4.35 -22.06
N SER A 75 -14.64 4.67 -22.44
CA SER A 75 -13.90 3.93 -23.45
C SER A 75 -13.65 2.56 -22.87
N GLY A 76 -14.39 1.58 -23.38
CA GLY A 76 -14.40 0.23 -22.88
C GLY A 76 -13.01 -0.40 -22.82
N GLU A 77 -12.72 -0.94 -21.64
CA GLU A 77 -12.12 -2.26 -21.46
C GLU A 77 -12.56 -2.71 -20.05
N MET A 78 -13.41 -3.73 -19.98
CA MET A 78 -13.66 -4.47 -18.74
C MET A 78 -12.38 -5.26 -18.40
N GLY A 79 -11.31 -4.55 -18.05
CA GLY A 79 -10.13 -5.15 -17.45
C GLY A 79 -10.49 -5.52 -16.02
N GLU A 80 -10.44 -6.80 -15.70
CA GLU A 80 -10.52 -7.30 -14.32
C GLU A 80 -9.65 -6.43 -13.41
N LYS A 81 -10.21 -5.91 -12.30
CA LYS A 81 -9.44 -5.08 -11.36
C LYS A 81 -8.38 -5.95 -10.68
N LEU A 82 -7.19 -5.98 -11.28
CA LEU A 82 -6.01 -6.62 -10.71
C LEU A 82 -5.72 -6.04 -9.32
N SER A 83 -5.28 -6.89 -8.39
CA SER A 83 -4.84 -6.43 -7.07
C SER A 83 -3.67 -5.44 -7.22
N LEU A 84 -3.54 -4.45 -6.33
CA LEU A 84 -2.41 -3.49 -6.38
C LEU A 84 -1.05 -4.19 -6.42
N ARG A 85 -0.92 -5.32 -5.70
CA ARG A 85 0.29 -6.16 -5.69
C ARG A 85 0.53 -6.81 -7.05
N LYS A 86 -0.52 -7.30 -7.72
CA LYS A 86 -0.42 -7.86 -9.08
C LYS A 86 -0.12 -6.78 -10.12
N GLN A 87 -0.78 -5.62 -10.03
CA GLN A 87 -0.49 -4.47 -10.90
C GLN A 87 0.97 -4.01 -10.76
N ARG A 88 1.46 -3.88 -9.54
CA ARG A 88 2.87 -3.52 -9.29
C ARG A 88 3.83 -4.60 -9.77
N PHE A 89 3.48 -5.87 -9.62
CA PHE A 89 4.27 -6.94 -10.20
C PHE A 89 4.39 -6.78 -11.72
N MET A 90 3.26 -6.71 -12.42
CA MET A 90 3.21 -6.55 -13.87
C MET A 90 3.95 -5.29 -14.37
N GLN A 91 3.92 -4.21 -13.59
CA GLN A 91 4.59 -2.95 -13.92
C GLN A 91 6.12 -3.06 -13.90
N PHE A 92 6.68 -3.88 -13.01
CA PHE A 92 8.12 -4.00 -12.82
C PHE A 92 8.70 -5.29 -13.44
N SER A 93 7.87 -6.26 -13.81
CA SER A 93 8.33 -7.47 -14.50
C SER A 93 8.96 -7.16 -15.86
N SER A 94 10.16 -7.69 -16.09
CA SER A 94 10.91 -7.49 -17.33
C SER A 94 11.00 -8.74 -18.22
N LEU A 95 10.53 -9.89 -17.73
CA LEU A 95 10.65 -11.19 -18.39
C LEU A 95 9.26 -11.83 -18.60
N GLU A 96 9.09 -12.56 -19.69
CA GLU A 96 7.87 -13.33 -20.02
C GLU A 96 8.25 -14.70 -20.58
N HIS A 97 7.59 -15.76 -20.14
CA HIS A 97 7.70 -17.10 -20.70
C HIS A 97 6.31 -17.73 -20.81
N GLU A 98 5.93 -18.20 -22.00
CA GLU A 98 4.64 -18.88 -22.24
C GLU A 98 3.41 -18.07 -21.76
N GLY A 99 3.49 -16.73 -21.78
CA GLY A 99 2.43 -15.83 -21.32
C GLY A 99 2.44 -15.53 -19.82
N GLU A 100 3.34 -16.14 -19.04
CA GLU A 100 3.57 -15.83 -17.63
C GLU A 100 4.70 -14.80 -17.46
N TYR A 101 4.48 -13.82 -16.60
CA TYR A 101 5.45 -12.75 -16.31
C TYR A 101 6.35 -13.10 -15.13
N TYR A 102 7.62 -12.74 -15.23
CA TYR A 102 8.66 -12.97 -14.22
C TYR A 102 9.44 -11.68 -13.93
N MET A 103 9.99 -11.61 -12.72
CA MET A 103 10.88 -10.54 -12.28
C MET A 103 12.32 -11.03 -12.19
N THR A 104 13.26 -10.15 -12.50
CA THR A 104 14.65 -10.31 -12.06
C THR A 104 14.81 -9.88 -10.58
N PRO A 105 15.88 -10.30 -9.89
CA PRO A 105 16.24 -9.79 -8.56
C PRO A 105 16.30 -8.26 -8.50
N ARG A 106 16.81 -7.63 -9.57
CA ARG A 106 16.83 -6.17 -9.71
C ARG A 106 15.43 -5.57 -9.82
N ASP A 107 14.55 -6.15 -10.65
CA ASP A 107 13.16 -5.71 -10.77
C ASP A 107 12.44 -5.78 -9.42
N PHE A 108 12.68 -6.87 -8.66
CA PHE A 108 12.16 -7.02 -7.32
C PHE A 108 12.62 -5.89 -6.40
N LEU A 109 13.93 -5.61 -6.30
CA LEU A 109 14.45 -4.53 -5.47
C LEU A 109 13.84 -3.17 -5.85
N PHE A 110 13.73 -2.88 -7.15
CA PHE A 110 13.13 -1.64 -7.63
C PHE A 110 11.64 -1.56 -7.35
N SER A 111 10.91 -2.66 -7.49
CA SER A 111 9.49 -2.71 -7.13
C SER A 111 9.27 -2.42 -5.65
N VAL A 112 10.21 -2.79 -4.78
CA VAL A 112 10.12 -2.58 -3.33
C VAL A 112 10.44 -1.13 -2.95
N MET A 113 11.34 -0.48 -3.69
CA MET A 113 11.84 0.87 -3.39
C MET A 113 11.03 1.98 -4.07
N PHE A 114 10.61 1.79 -5.32
CA PHE A 114 10.04 2.85 -6.16
C PHE A 114 8.57 2.61 -6.47
N GLU A 115 7.78 3.68 -6.52
CA GLU A 115 6.38 3.63 -6.93
C GLU A 115 6.24 3.49 -8.46
N GLN A 116 7.13 4.13 -9.22
CA GLN A 116 7.14 4.08 -10.68
C GLN A 116 8.52 3.76 -11.22
N MET A 117 8.56 3.06 -12.37
CA MET A 117 9.81 2.74 -13.06
C MET A 117 10.18 3.92 -13.96
N GLU A 118 11.39 4.47 -13.80
CA GLU A 118 11.85 5.63 -14.58
C GLU A 118 11.95 5.36 -16.09
N ARG A 119 12.15 4.08 -16.48
CA ARG A 119 12.23 3.65 -17.88
C ARG A 119 11.57 2.28 -18.03
N LYS A 120 10.43 2.22 -18.72
CA LYS A 120 9.80 0.95 -19.11
C LYS A 120 10.66 0.27 -20.16
N THR A 121 11.44 -0.72 -19.75
CA THR A 121 12.12 -1.62 -20.68
C THR A 121 11.07 -2.56 -21.27
N SER A 122 11.14 -2.84 -22.58
CA SER A 122 10.26 -3.83 -23.20
C SER A 122 10.47 -5.20 -22.57
N VAL A 123 9.37 -5.89 -22.26
CA VAL A 123 9.40 -7.24 -21.68
C VAL A 123 10.09 -8.21 -22.65
N LYS A 124 11.07 -8.95 -22.16
CA LYS A 124 11.83 -9.94 -22.94
C LYS A 124 11.13 -11.29 -22.86
N LYS A 125 10.80 -11.84 -24.02
CA LYS A 125 10.28 -13.22 -24.13
C LYS A 125 11.44 -14.20 -24.06
N LEU A 126 11.34 -15.17 -23.14
CA LEU A 126 12.37 -16.16 -22.88
C LEU A 126 11.98 -17.52 -23.45
N THR A 127 12.96 -18.24 -23.98
CA THR A 127 12.86 -19.68 -24.26
C THR A 127 13.34 -20.49 -23.05
N LYS A 128 13.09 -21.80 -23.03
CA LYS A 128 13.55 -22.69 -21.95
C LYS A 128 15.07 -22.68 -21.79
N LYS A 129 15.81 -22.55 -22.90
CA LYS A 129 17.29 -22.44 -22.88
C LYS A 129 17.76 -21.14 -22.23
N ASP A 130 17.10 -20.03 -22.54
CA ASP A 130 17.44 -18.73 -21.93
C ASP A 130 17.22 -18.76 -20.41
N ILE A 131 16.19 -19.47 -19.95
CA ILE A 131 15.93 -19.68 -18.53
C ILE A 131 17.06 -20.50 -17.89
N GLU A 132 17.47 -21.61 -18.50
CA GLU A 132 18.58 -22.42 -18.02
C GLU A 132 19.89 -21.61 -17.93
N ASP A 133 20.17 -20.75 -18.93
CA ASP A 133 21.34 -19.88 -18.97
C ASP A 133 21.31 -18.81 -17.86
N ILE A 134 20.15 -18.20 -17.63
CA ILE A 134 19.95 -17.23 -16.52
C ILE A 134 20.20 -17.91 -15.17
N LEU A 135 19.69 -19.13 -15.00
CA LEU A 135 19.76 -19.88 -13.75
C LEU A 135 21.09 -20.60 -13.54
N ALA A 136 21.90 -20.81 -14.58
CA ALA A 136 23.22 -21.43 -14.49
C ALA A 136 24.15 -20.67 -13.54
N GLY A 137 23.99 -19.34 -13.45
CA GLY A 137 24.72 -18.46 -12.54
C GLY A 137 24.24 -18.50 -11.08
N THR A 138 23.09 -19.12 -10.79
CA THR A 138 22.55 -19.25 -9.43
C THR A 138 23.31 -20.36 -8.69
N GLN A 139 24.53 -20.06 -8.23
CA GLN A 139 25.26 -20.92 -7.31
C GLN A 139 24.70 -20.74 -5.88
N PRO A 140 24.72 -21.78 -5.01
CA PRO A 140 24.30 -21.68 -3.60
C PRO A 140 25.16 -20.73 -2.73
N ALA A 141 26.06 -19.97 -3.34
CA ALA A 141 27.24 -19.38 -2.72
C ALA A 141 27.02 -17.98 -2.11
N CYS A 142 26.01 -17.22 -2.55
CA CYS A 142 25.76 -15.91 -1.96
C CYS A 142 24.80 -16.03 -0.76
N ARG A 143 25.36 -16.41 0.40
CA ARG A 143 24.65 -16.47 1.70
C ARG A 143 24.75 -15.15 2.50
N GLY A 144 25.11 -14.05 1.84
CA GLY A 144 25.29 -12.74 2.44
C GLY A 144 24.06 -11.84 2.35
N SER A 145 24.19 -10.61 2.86
CA SER A 145 23.20 -9.53 2.76
C SER A 145 23.22 -8.78 1.41
N THR A 146 23.91 -9.32 0.41
CA THR A 146 24.04 -8.76 -0.94
C THR A 146 23.46 -9.71 -2.00
N PHE A 147 22.68 -10.71 -1.60
CA PHE A 147 22.23 -11.80 -2.48
C PHE A 147 21.49 -11.29 -3.73
N PHE A 148 20.51 -10.40 -3.58
CA PHE A 148 19.75 -9.89 -4.73
C PHE A 148 20.57 -8.93 -5.59
N ARG A 149 21.47 -8.13 -4.98
CA ARG A 149 22.40 -7.24 -5.70
C ARG A 149 23.42 -8.01 -6.53
N ASP A 150 24.00 -9.07 -5.96
CA ASP A 150 25.02 -9.89 -6.60
C ASP A 150 24.45 -10.68 -7.79
N LEU A 151 23.19 -11.11 -7.70
CA LEU A 151 22.48 -11.74 -8.81
C LEU A 151 22.14 -10.72 -9.92
N GLY A 152 21.78 -9.49 -9.56
CA GLY A 152 21.41 -8.44 -10.51
C GLY A 152 20.25 -8.86 -11.42
N ASP A 153 20.50 -8.96 -12.71
CA ASP A 153 19.50 -9.38 -13.70
C ASP A 153 19.46 -10.91 -13.90
N LYS A 154 20.36 -11.67 -13.24
CA LYS A 154 20.50 -13.13 -13.38
C LYS A 154 19.64 -13.87 -12.36
N GLY A 155 18.32 -13.78 -12.53
CA GLY A 155 17.39 -14.57 -11.75
C GLY A 155 15.96 -14.45 -12.24
N LEU A 156 15.14 -15.39 -11.79
CA LEU A 156 13.73 -15.50 -12.09
C LEU A 156 12.95 -15.61 -10.79
N ILE A 157 12.04 -14.66 -10.59
CA ILE A 157 11.13 -14.57 -9.45
C ILE A 157 9.71 -14.60 -10.00
N SER A 158 8.94 -15.60 -9.59
CA SER A 158 7.52 -15.71 -9.97
C SER A 158 6.64 -14.77 -9.13
N TYR A 159 5.38 -14.61 -9.53
CA TYR A 159 4.43 -13.78 -8.75
C TYR A 159 4.19 -14.31 -7.32
N THR A 160 4.13 -15.62 -7.14
CA THR A 160 3.94 -16.22 -5.82
C THR A 160 5.15 -16.00 -4.91
N GLU A 161 6.35 -16.08 -5.49
CA GLU A 161 7.60 -15.76 -4.80
C GLU A 161 7.73 -14.27 -4.47
N TYR A 162 7.29 -13.40 -5.37
CA TYR A 162 7.20 -11.97 -5.11
C TYR A 162 6.35 -11.66 -3.87
N LEU A 163 5.16 -12.26 -3.78
CA LEU A 163 4.29 -12.10 -2.60
C LEU A 163 4.90 -12.68 -1.32
N PHE A 164 5.60 -13.80 -1.43
CA PHE A 164 6.34 -14.40 -0.33
C PHE A 164 7.45 -13.46 0.18
N LEU A 165 8.28 -12.89 -0.72
CA LEU A 165 9.33 -11.94 -0.38
C LEU A 165 8.77 -10.65 0.23
N LEU A 166 7.69 -10.10 -0.33
CA LEU A 166 7.00 -8.94 0.26
C LEU A 166 6.51 -9.22 1.68
N THR A 167 6.01 -10.43 1.92
CA THR A 167 5.57 -10.84 3.25
C THR A 167 6.76 -10.86 4.21
N ILE A 168 7.91 -11.42 3.81
CA ILE A 168 9.13 -11.41 4.65
C ILE A 168 9.54 -9.99 5.05
N LEU A 169 9.51 -9.03 4.12
CA LEU A 169 9.94 -7.65 4.38
C LEU A 169 9.12 -6.94 5.48
N THR A 170 7.92 -7.41 5.76
CA THR A 170 7.01 -6.81 6.74
C THR A 170 6.87 -7.61 8.03
N LYS A 171 7.51 -8.78 8.12
CA LYS A 171 7.39 -9.67 9.28
C LYS A 171 8.46 -9.34 10.34
N PRO A 172 8.09 -9.18 11.62
CA PRO A 172 9.06 -9.06 12.70
C PRO A 172 9.77 -10.40 12.95
N HIS A 173 10.92 -10.36 13.61
CA HIS A 173 11.74 -11.55 13.88
C HIS A 173 10.99 -12.62 14.70
N THR A 174 10.10 -12.21 15.60
CA THR A 174 9.24 -13.12 16.38
C THR A 174 8.30 -13.93 15.48
N GLY A 175 7.86 -13.34 14.36
CA GLY A 175 6.99 -13.97 13.38
C GLY A 175 7.67 -15.00 12.48
N PHE A 176 9.01 -15.03 12.44
CA PHE A 176 9.77 -15.93 11.56
C PHE A 176 9.58 -17.40 11.92
N HIS A 177 9.59 -17.72 13.22
CA HIS A 177 9.37 -19.10 13.68
C HIS A 177 7.94 -19.56 13.41
N VAL A 178 6.97 -18.67 13.62
CA VAL A 178 5.55 -18.94 13.35
C VAL A 178 5.32 -19.19 11.86
N ALA A 179 5.90 -18.36 10.99
CA ALA A 179 5.81 -18.51 9.55
C ALA A 179 6.46 -19.82 9.07
N PHE A 180 7.61 -20.20 9.66
CA PHE A 180 8.28 -21.46 9.33
C PHE A 180 7.44 -22.67 9.74
N LYS A 181 6.90 -22.67 10.96
CA LYS A 181 5.98 -23.73 11.43
C LYS A 181 4.68 -23.82 10.63
N MET A 182 4.24 -22.72 10.01
CA MET A 182 3.09 -22.73 9.13
C MET A 182 3.41 -23.38 7.76
N LEU A 183 4.69 -23.41 7.37
CA LEU A 183 5.18 -24.06 6.15
C LEU A 183 5.50 -25.53 6.38
N ASP A 184 6.12 -25.85 7.52
CA ASP A 184 6.50 -27.18 7.99
C ASP A 184 5.26 -27.96 8.45
N ALA A 185 4.67 -28.75 7.56
CA ALA A 185 3.41 -29.44 7.81
C ALA A 185 3.62 -30.77 8.57
N ASP A 186 4.81 -31.37 8.46
CA ASP A 186 5.17 -32.62 9.12
C ASP A 186 5.92 -32.41 10.44
N GLY A 187 6.31 -31.18 10.76
CA GLY A 187 6.91 -30.79 12.04
C GLY A 187 8.35 -31.26 12.20
N ASN A 188 9.04 -31.51 11.10
CA ASN A 188 10.40 -32.07 11.08
C ASN A 188 11.50 -30.99 11.18
N GLU A 189 11.13 -29.71 11.37
CA GLU A 189 11.99 -28.52 11.38
C GLU A 189 12.71 -28.24 10.03
N MET A 190 12.23 -28.82 8.94
CA MET A 190 12.76 -28.71 7.59
C MET A 190 11.67 -28.59 6.54
N VAL A 191 11.64 -27.49 5.81
CA VAL A 191 10.68 -27.32 4.71
C VAL A 191 11.18 -28.04 3.46
N GLU A 192 10.32 -28.86 2.84
CA GLU A 192 10.56 -29.48 1.54
C GLU A 192 10.03 -28.63 0.37
N LYS A 193 10.52 -28.88 -0.86
CA LYS A 193 10.05 -28.19 -2.07
C LYS A 193 8.52 -28.28 -2.25
N LYS A 194 7.93 -29.45 -1.94
CA LYS A 194 6.48 -29.69 -2.03
C LYS A 194 5.67 -28.83 -1.06
N GLU A 195 6.22 -28.58 0.13
CA GLU A 195 5.57 -27.75 1.14
C GLU A 195 5.64 -26.27 0.77
N PHE A 196 6.77 -25.83 0.23
CA PHE A 196 6.90 -24.50 -0.35
C PHE A 196 5.88 -24.25 -1.47
N PHE A 197 5.58 -25.26 -2.30
CA PHE A 197 4.53 -25.18 -3.31
C PHE A 197 3.11 -25.06 -2.74
N LYS A 198 2.84 -25.61 -1.54
CA LYS A 198 1.53 -25.42 -0.90
C LYS A 198 1.28 -23.94 -0.60
N LEU A 199 2.31 -23.18 -0.20
CA LEU A 199 2.20 -21.73 -0.02
C LEU A 199 1.88 -21.02 -1.33
N GLN A 200 2.57 -21.39 -2.42
CA GLN A 200 2.29 -20.85 -3.76
C GLN A 200 0.83 -21.12 -4.17
N LYS A 201 0.32 -22.32 -3.89
CA LYS A 201 -1.07 -22.72 -4.20
C LYS A 201 -2.12 -21.98 -3.37
N ILE A 202 -1.84 -21.69 -2.10
CA ILE A 202 -2.74 -20.89 -1.24
C ILE A 202 -2.81 -19.45 -1.76
N ILE A 203 -1.65 -18.89 -2.11
CA ILE A 203 -1.55 -17.52 -2.64
C ILE A 203 -2.25 -17.42 -4.00
N SER A 204 -2.06 -18.39 -4.90
CA SER A 204 -2.73 -18.40 -6.20
C SER A 204 -4.25 -18.57 -6.10
N LYS A 205 -4.73 -19.45 -5.20
CA LYS A 205 -6.16 -19.61 -4.93
C LYS A 205 -6.83 -18.34 -4.43
N GLN A 206 -6.10 -17.50 -3.68
CA GLN A 206 -6.64 -16.23 -3.18
C GLN A 206 -6.84 -15.19 -4.30
N ASP A 207 -6.13 -15.33 -5.42
CA ASP A 207 -6.39 -14.55 -6.63
C ASP A 207 -7.51 -15.17 -7.46
N ASP A 208 -7.55 -16.49 -7.64
CA ASP A 208 -8.60 -17.17 -8.42
C ASP A 208 -10.02 -16.95 -7.82
N LEU A 209 -10.12 -16.98 -6.49
CA LEU A 209 -11.37 -16.70 -5.76
C LEU A 209 -11.86 -15.26 -5.90
N LYS A 210 -11.00 -14.31 -6.30
CA LYS A 210 -11.39 -12.93 -6.60
C LYS A 210 -11.79 -12.75 -8.06
N THR A 211 -11.30 -13.61 -8.95
CA THR A 211 -11.58 -13.59 -10.38
C THR A 211 -12.89 -14.32 -10.73
N THR A 212 -13.31 -15.31 -9.94
CA THR A 212 -14.51 -16.12 -10.21
C THR A 212 -15.53 -16.06 -9.08
N ALA A 213 -16.33 -14.98 -9.06
CA ALA A 213 -17.54 -14.89 -8.24
C ALA A 213 -18.78 -15.51 -8.92
N ASN A 214 -18.62 -16.16 -10.08
CA ASN A 214 -19.70 -16.85 -10.77
C ASN A 214 -19.23 -18.24 -11.23
N GLU A 215 -20.02 -19.24 -10.82
CA GLU A 215 -20.08 -20.63 -11.27
C GLU A 215 -19.26 -21.67 -10.47
N THR A 216 -20.04 -22.67 -10.05
CA THR A 216 -19.79 -23.77 -9.13
C THR A 216 -19.00 -24.89 -9.81
N GLU A 217 -17.99 -25.45 -9.13
CA GLU A 217 -17.83 -26.91 -8.91
C GLU A 217 -16.53 -27.21 -8.15
N CYS A 218 -16.64 -28.02 -7.10
CA CYS A 218 -15.50 -28.62 -6.40
C CYS A 218 -14.88 -29.69 -7.30
N GLN A 219 -13.86 -29.33 -8.07
CA GLN A 219 -12.88 -30.29 -8.58
C GLN A 219 -11.53 -29.96 -7.94
N GLU A 220 -10.90 -30.96 -7.34
CA GLU A 220 -9.51 -30.83 -6.90
C GLU A 220 -8.65 -30.47 -8.12
N PRO A 221 -7.95 -29.32 -8.14
CA PRO A 221 -7.02 -29.06 -9.22
C PRO A 221 -5.82 -29.98 -8.99
N THR A 222 -5.74 -31.02 -9.82
CA THR A 222 -4.55 -31.83 -10.03
C THR A 222 -3.36 -30.91 -10.29
N VAL A 223 -2.35 -31.08 -9.44
CA VAL A 223 -1.13 -30.27 -9.35
C VAL A 223 -0.37 -30.34 -10.68
N LYS A 224 -0.30 -29.24 -11.43
CA LYS A 224 0.84 -29.04 -12.31
C LYS A 224 1.92 -28.36 -11.46
N GLU A 225 3.01 -29.07 -11.18
CA GLU A 225 4.22 -28.40 -10.71
C GLU A 225 4.55 -27.32 -11.75
N PRO A 226 4.95 -26.09 -11.35
CA PRO A 226 5.38 -25.12 -12.33
C PRO A 226 6.53 -25.75 -13.12
N GLU A 227 6.37 -25.77 -14.44
CA GLU A 227 7.31 -26.42 -15.36
C GLU A 227 8.71 -25.79 -15.29
N ILE A 228 8.80 -24.60 -14.69
CA ILE A 228 9.99 -23.77 -14.61
C ILE A 228 10.51 -23.71 -13.17
N THR A 229 11.80 -24.03 -13.00
CA THR A 229 12.54 -23.78 -11.77
C THR A 229 12.87 -22.30 -11.62
N THR A 230 12.66 -21.73 -10.44
CA THR A 230 12.95 -20.33 -10.14
C THR A 230 14.24 -20.17 -9.33
N THR A 231 14.70 -18.93 -9.15
CA THR A 231 15.92 -18.63 -8.38
C THR A 231 15.79 -19.02 -6.92
N LEU A 232 14.66 -18.74 -6.26
CA LEU A 232 14.47 -19.10 -4.84
C LEU A 232 14.40 -20.61 -4.65
N GLN A 233 13.77 -21.34 -5.58
CA GLN A 233 13.73 -22.80 -5.52
C GLN A 233 15.13 -23.41 -5.61
N ILE A 234 15.96 -22.93 -6.55
CA ILE A 234 17.35 -23.39 -6.68
C ILE A 234 18.15 -23.03 -5.43
N HIS A 235 17.95 -21.83 -4.88
CA HIS A 235 18.66 -21.37 -3.68
C HIS A 235 18.35 -22.22 -2.44
N PHE A 236 17.07 -22.53 -2.20
CA PHE A 236 16.65 -23.29 -1.02
C PHE A 236 16.80 -24.81 -1.19
N PHE A 237 16.36 -25.36 -2.33
CA PHE A 237 16.22 -26.80 -2.52
C PHE A 237 17.24 -27.41 -3.51
N GLY A 238 18.08 -26.57 -4.14
CA GLY A 238 19.04 -26.99 -5.16
C GLY A 238 18.40 -27.22 -6.53
N LYS A 239 19.22 -27.45 -7.56
CA LYS A 239 18.77 -27.60 -8.95
C LYS A 239 17.75 -28.73 -9.17
N ARG A 240 17.86 -29.80 -8.37
CA ARG A 240 16.99 -30.98 -8.45
C ARG A 240 15.90 -31.02 -7.37
N GLY A 241 15.89 -30.06 -6.43
CA GLY A 241 14.92 -30.04 -5.33
C GLY A 241 15.17 -31.07 -4.21
N GLU A 242 16.37 -31.64 -4.14
CA GLU A 242 16.74 -32.71 -3.20
C GLU A 242 17.09 -32.18 -1.80
N ARG A 243 17.49 -30.91 -1.68
CA ARG A 243 17.89 -30.31 -0.41
C ARG A 243 16.66 -29.88 0.38
N LYS A 244 16.69 -30.04 1.70
CA LYS A 244 15.68 -29.54 2.62
C LYS A 244 16.11 -28.21 3.25
N LEU A 245 15.15 -27.32 3.51
CA LEU A 245 15.40 -25.99 4.05
C LEU A 245 15.20 -25.96 5.57
N HIS A 246 16.30 -25.88 6.32
CA HIS A 246 16.27 -25.82 7.78
C HIS A 246 15.88 -24.42 8.28
N TYR A 247 15.22 -24.33 9.44
CA TYR A 247 14.79 -23.06 10.04
C TYR A 247 15.92 -22.03 10.17
N ARG A 248 17.10 -22.45 10.64
CA ARG A 248 18.29 -21.58 10.76
C ARG A 248 18.67 -20.90 9.44
N GLU A 249 18.54 -21.60 8.32
CA GLU A 249 18.85 -21.05 7.00
C GLU A 249 17.74 -20.12 6.51
N PHE A 250 16.49 -20.50 6.74
CA PHE A 250 15.32 -19.67 6.46
C PHE A 250 15.37 -18.34 7.22
N ARG A 251 15.66 -18.39 8.52
CA ARG A 251 15.83 -17.21 9.38
C ARG A 251 16.93 -16.30 8.84
N ARG A 252 18.11 -16.84 8.56
CA ARG A 252 19.23 -16.05 8.01
C ARG A 252 18.86 -15.41 6.66
N PHE A 253 18.15 -16.13 5.80
CA PHE A 253 17.67 -15.58 4.52
C PHE A 253 16.75 -14.37 4.74
N MET A 254 15.78 -14.46 5.67
CA MET A 254 14.86 -13.36 5.96
C MET A 254 15.59 -12.14 6.54
N GLU A 255 16.51 -12.36 7.47
CA GLU A 255 17.33 -11.30 8.08
C GLU A 255 18.22 -10.62 7.02
N ASN A 256 18.84 -11.40 6.15
CA ASN A 256 19.66 -10.88 5.05
C ASN A 256 18.82 -10.07 4.05
N LEU A 257 17.63 -10.56 3.68
CA LEU A 257 16.73 -9.85 2.76
C LEU A 257 16.27 -8.51 3.33
N GLN A 258 15.87 -8.48 4.60
CA GLN A 258 15.50 -7.22 5.27
C GLN A 258 16.68 -6.25 5.32
N THR A 259 17.87 -6.74 5.68
CA THR A 259 19.11 -5.94 5.73
C THR A 259 19.47 -5.39 4.35
N GLU A 260 19.36 -6.21 3.31
CA GLU A 260 19.69 -5.82 1.93
C GLU A 260 18.79 -4.70 1.43
N VAL A 261 17.47 -4.80 1.67
CA VAL A 261 16.52 -3.75 1.30
C VAL A 261 16.76 -2.47 2.11
N GLN A 262 17.08 -2.57 3.40
CA GLN A 262 17.42 -1.41 4.22
C GLN A 262 18.69 -0.71 3.72
N GLU A 263 19.73 -1.44 3.37
CA GLU A 263 20.98 -0.87 2.82
C GLU A 263 20.75 -0.21 1.46
N MET A 264 19.95 -0.84 0.59
CA MET A 264 19.57 -0.28 -0.69
C MET A 264 18.78 1.03 -0.55
N GLU A 265 17.81 1.07 0.36
CA GLU A 265 17.07 2.30 0.66
C GLU A 265 18.00 3.38 1.23
N PHE A 266 18.87 3.02 2.17
CA PHE A 266 19.82 3.96 2.75
C PHE A 266 20.68 4.60 1.67
N LEU A 267 21.30 3.78 0.79
CA LEU A 267 22.15 4.26 -0.30
C LEU A 267 21.39 5.14 -1.30
N GLN A 268 20.12 4.81 -1.58
CA GLN A 268 19.29 5.59 -2.48
C GLN A 268 19.02 6.99 -1.93
N PHE A 269 18.59 7.10 -0.67
CA PHE A 269 18.26 8.38 -0.06
C PHE A 269 19.49 9.16 0.41
N SER A 270 20.59 8.47 0.76
CA SER A 270 21.88 9.11 1.04
C SER A 270 22.64 9.54 -0.22
N LYS A 271 22.12 9.22 -1.42
CA LYS A 271 22.75 9.51 -2.72
C LYS A 271 24.16 8.91 -2.83
N GLY A 272 24.35 7.74 -2.22
CA GLY A 272 25.63 7.01 -2.19
C GLY A 272 26.60 7.44 -1.09
N LEU A 273 26.22 8.39 -0.22
CA LEU A 273 27.04 8.79 0.92
C LEU A 273 26.91 7.78 2.08
N SER A 274 27.90 7.76 2.97
CA SER A 274 27.88 6.92 4.19
C SER A 274 26.96 7.47 5.28
N PHE A 275 26.43 8.67 5.11
CA PHE A 275 25.52 9.34 6.03
C PHE A 275 24.33 9.90 5.27
N MET A 276 23.16 9.87 5.89
CA MET A 276 21.91 10.42 5.36
C MET A 276 21.60 11.74 6.05
N ARG A 277 21.19 12.77 5.31
CA ARG A 277 20.75 14.03 5.95
C ARG A 277 19.35 13.86 6.52
N LYS A 278 18.98 14.65 7.53
CA LYS A 278 17.65 14.56 8.16
C LYS A 278 16.50 14.83 7.18
N GLU A 279 16.74 15.69 6.18
CA GLU A 279 15.76 15.96 5.12
C GLU A 279 15.56 14.75 4.21
N ASP A 280 16.65 14.04 3.86
CA ASP A 280 16.56 12.82 3.05
C ASP A 280 15.87 11.68 3.85
N PHE A 281 16.08 11.62 5.18
CA PHE A 281 15.36 10.71 6.07
C PHE A 281 13.86 11.04 6.16
N ALA A 282 13.49 12.32 6.25
CA ALA A 282 12.10 12.76 6.22
C ALA A 282 11.45 12.43 4.87
N GLU A 283 12.16 12.63 3.76
CA GLU A 283 11.71 12.25 2.42
C GLU A 283 11.41 10.74 2.34
N TRP A 284 12.34 9.92 2.83
CA TRP A 284 12.19 8.46 2.89
C TRP A 284 10.99 8.02 3.72
N LEU A 285 10.79 8.66 4.89
CA LEU A 285 9.71 8.31 5.81
C LEU A 285 8.33 8.68 5.24
N LEU A 286 8.25 9.83 4.56
CA LEU A 286 7.01 10.36 3.98
C LEU A 286 6.74 9.86 2.57
N PHE A 287 7.64 9.09 1.96
CA PHE A 287 7.55 8.66 0.55
C PHE A 287 6.20 8.03 0.22
N PHE A 288 5.77 7.02 1.00
CA PHE A 288 4.51 6.28 0.79
C PHE A 288 3.29 6.89 1.52
N THR A 289 3.39 8.12 2.01
CA THR A 289 2.26 8.78 2.67
C THR A 289 1.41 9.52 1.65
N ASN A 290 0.10 9.27 1.59
CA ASN A 290 -0.82 9.99 0.69
C ASN A 290 -1.62 11.06 1.44
N THR A 291 -0.97 11.71 2.41
CA THR A 291 -1.61 12.72 3.26
C THR A 291 -1.55 14.09 2.59
N GLU A 292 -2.71 14.75 2.54
CA GLU A 292 -2.84 16.19 2.26
C GLU A 292 -1.94 17.02 3.22
N ASN A 293 -1.63 16.45 4.39
CA ASN A 293 -0.73 17.02 5.41
C ASN A 293 0.78 16.96 5.05
N LYS A 294 1.17 16.42 3.89
CA LYS A 294 2.59 16.39 3.46
C LYS A 294 3.23 17.78 3.52
N ASP A 295 2.50 18.82 3.13
CA ASP A 295 3.00 20.19 3.12
C ASP A 295 3.35 20.71 4.52
N ILE A 296 2.58 20.28 5.53
CA ILE A 296 2.80 20.63 6.94
C ILE A 296 4.09 19.97 7.43
N TYR A 297 4.27 18.68 7.17
CA TYR A 297 5.50 17.98 7.56
C TYR A 297 6.73 18.57 6.87
N TRP A 298 6.64 18.91 5.58
CA TRP A 298 7.74 19.56 4.87
C TRP A 298 8.03 20.98 5.35
N LYS A 299 7.02 21.71 5.84
CA LYS A 299 7.23 22.98 6.54
C LYS A 299 8.00 22.77 7.84
N ASN A 300 7.60 21.80 8.65
CA ASN A 300 8.30 21.45 9.88
C ASN A 300 9.75 21.02 9.63
N VAL A 301 10.00 20.21 8.59
CA VAL A 301 11.35 19.81 8.15
C VAL A 301 12.22 21.03 7.83
N ARG A 302 11.68 22.04 7.14
CA ARG A 302 12.44 23.25 6.77
C ARG A 302 12.66 24.22 7.94
N GLU A 303 11.73 24.30 8.88
CA GLU A 303 11.75 25.30 9.96
C GLU A 303 12.38 24.77 11.25
N LYS A 304 12.15 23.49 11.60
CA LYS A 304 12.52 22.91 12.90
C LYS A 304 13.80 22.07 12.85
N LEU A 305 14.21 21.54 11.69
CA LEU A 305 15.41 20.70 11.61
C LEU A 305 16.68 21.55 11.46
N SER A 306 17.68 21.22 12.27
CA SER A 306 19.01 21.80 12.26
C SER A 306 19.80 21.38 11.03
N ALA A 307 20.37 22.34 10.31
CA ALA A 307 21.29 22.06 9.21
C ALA A 307 22.60 21.46 9.73
N GLY A 308 23.10 20.42 9.05
CA GLY A 308 24.43 19.83 9.31
C GLY A 308 24.45 18.57 10.16
N GLU A 309 23.33 18.17 10.75
CA GLU A 309 23.20 16.87 11.43
C GLU A 309 22.84 15.76 10.45
N SER A 310 23.42 14.57 10.66
CA SER A 310 23.22 13.41 9.79
C SER A 310 22.83 12.17 10.58
N ILE A 311 22.31 11.18 9.87
CA ILE A 311 21.87 9.88 10.38
C ILE A 311 22.79 8.82 9.78
N SER A 312 23.35 7.99 10.64
CA SER A 312 24.21 6.85 10.27
C SER A 312 23.38 5.65 9.79
N LEU A 313 24.04 4.69 9.14
CA LEU A 313 23.40 3.45 8.70
C LEU A 313 22.83 2.64 9.88
N ASP A 314 23.54 2.58 11.01
CA ASP A 314 23.12 1.81 12.17
C ASP A 314 21.91 2.42 12.86
N GLU A 315 21.87 3.76 12.95
CA GLU A 315 20.69 4.50 13.38
C GLU A 315 19.49 4.20 12.47
N PHE A 316 19.68 4.30 11.16
CA PHE A 316 18.65 4.00 10.18
C PHE A 316 18.13 2.55 10.29
N LYS A 317 19.02 1.57 10.42
CA LYS A 317 18.66 0.14 10.62
C LYS A 317 17.90 -0.05 11.94
N SER A 318 18.31 0.62 13.02
CA SER A 318 17.62 0.58 14.30
C SER A 318 16.20 1.14 14.20
N PHE A 319 16.02 2.24 13.46
CA PHE A 319 14.68 2.80 13.20
C PHE A 319 13.82 1.87 12.33
N CYS A 320 14.39 1.23 11.32
CA CYS A 320 13.70 0.22 10.52
C CYS A 320 13.27 -0.99 11.36
N HIS A 321 14.13 -1.45 12.27
CA HIS A 321 13.80 -2.51 13.22
C HIS A 321 12.67 -2.11 14.17
N PHE A 322 12.62 -0.84 14.59
CA PHE A 322 11.46 -0.32 15.32
C PHE A 322 10.19 -0.36 14.47
N ALA A 323 10.25 0.07 13.21
CA ALA A 323 9.10 0.09 12.33
C ALA A 323 8.51 -1.31 12.06
N THR A 324 9.30 -2.39 12.13
CA THR A 324 8.76 -3.76 12.01
C THR A 324 7.99 -4.23 13.25
N HIS A 325 8.19 -3.62 14.42
CA HIS A 325 7.48 -3.90 15.68
C HIS A 325 6.39 -2.86 15.97
N LEU A 326 5.85 -2.23 14.92
CA LEU A 326 4.87 -1.16 15.04
C LEU A 326 3.58 -1.58 15.75
N GLU A 327 3.14 -2.82 15.60
CA GLU A 327 1.92 -3.31 16.26
C GLU A 327 2.10 -3.42 17.78
N ASP A 328 3.25 -3.94 18.25
CA ASP A 328 3.58 -3.98 19.68
C ASP A 328 3.69 -2.57 20.27
N PHE A 329 4.30 -1.65 19.51
CA PHE A 329 4.35 -0.23 19.88
C PHE A 329 2.96 0.43 19.89
N ALA A 330 2.09 0.09 18.93
CA ALA A 330 0.74 0.62 18.86
C ALA A 330 -0.11 0.21 20.08
N ILE A 331 0.07 -1.01 20.60
CA ILE A 331 -0.58 -1.44 21.85
C ILE A 331 -0.14 -0.54 23.01
N ALA A 332 1.16 -0.25 23.13
CA ALA A 332 1.65 0.66 24.16
C ALA A 332 1.05 2.08 24.00
N MET A 333 0.96 2.59 22.78
CA MET A 333 0.37 3.91 22.49
C MET A 333 -1.14 3.96 22.79
N GLN A 334 -1.88 2.87 22.54
CA GLN A 334 -3.30 2.77 22.89
C GLN A 334 -3.52 2.96 24.39
N MET A 335 -2.65 2.44 25.25
CA MET A 335 -2.75 2.65 26.69
C MET A 335 -2.62 4.13 27.10
N PHE A 336 -1.72 4.89 26.47
CA PHE A 336 -1.58 6.33 26.71
C PHE A 336 -2.81 7.10 26.18
N SER A 337 -3.32 6.70 25.03
CA SER A 337 -4.51 7.27 24.40
C SER A 337 -5.76 7.10 25.29
N LEU A 338 -5.98 5.89 25.83
CA LEU A 338 -7.07 5.59 26.76
C LEU A 338 -6.95 6.36 28.08
N ALA A 339 -5.72 6.65 28.53
CA ALA A 339 -5.47 7.46 29.71
C ALA A 339 -5.54 8.98 29.44
N HIS A 340 -5.83 9.39 28.20
CA HIS A 340 -5.81 10.79 27.74
C HIS A 340 -4.51 11.51 28.10
N ARG A 341 -3.37 10.81 28.07
CA ARG A 341 -2.06 11.39 28.34
C ARG A 341 -1.31 11.65 27.04
N PRO A 342 -0.80 12.88 26.82
CA PRO A 342 0.04 13.15 25.67
C PRO A 342 1.37 12.39 25.79
N VAL A 343 1.91 11.97 24.66
CA VAL A 343 3.15 11.18 24.58
C VAL A 343 4.30 12.13 24.32
N ARG A 344 5.10 12.44 25.35
CA ARG A 344 6.34 13.22 25.21
C ARG A 344 7.52 12.31 24.87
N LEU A 345 8.66 12.93 24.60
CA LEU A 345 9.89 12.26 24.17
C LEU A 345 10.35 11.12 25.11
N ALA A 346 10.25 11.33 26.43
CA ALA A 346 10.70 10.34 27.43
C ALA A 346 9.79 9.09 27.43
N GLU A 347 8.48 9.28 27.42
CA GLU A 347 7.49 8.21 27.34
C GLU A 347 7.61 7.46 26.01
N PHE A 348 7.81 8.18 24.90
CA PHE A 348 8.04 7.58 23.60
C PHE A 348 9.29 6.71 23.59
N LYS A 349 10.43 7.24 24.06
CA LYS A 349 11.69 6.48 24.15
C LYS A 349 11.51 5.20 24.97
N ARG A 350 10.79 5.29 26.09
CA ARG A 350 10.46 4.13 26.93
C ARG A 350 9.57 3.13 26.18
N ALA A 351 8.54 3.59 25.48
CA ALA A 351 7.63 2.72 24.73
C ALA A 351 8.34 2.00 23.58
N VAL A 352 9.24 2.68 22.86
CA VAL A 352 10.09 2.05 21.83
C VAL A 352 10.98 0.98 22.45
N LYS A 353 11.61 1.27 23.59
CA LYS A 353 12.47 0.31 24.30
C LYS A 353 11.70 -0.94 24.75
N VAL A 354 10.45 -0.77 25.20
CA VAL A 354 9.58 -1.89 25.59
C VAL A 354 9.15 -2.71 24.38
N ALA A 355 8.78 -2.07 23.26
CA ALA A 355 8.30 -2.76 22.07
C ALA A 355 9.42 -3.53 21.33
N THR A 356 10.61 -2.94 21.25
CA THR A 356 11.71 -3.46 20.41
C THR A 356 12.85 -4.11 21.18
N GLY A 357 12.96 -3.83 22.49
CA GLY A 357 14.15 -4.16 23.28
C GLY A 357 15.38 -3.31 22.97
N GLN A 358 15.32 -2.39 22.00
CA GLN A 358 16.44 -1.53 21.57
C GLN A 358 16.18 -0.07 21.93
N GLU A 359 17.24 0.72 22.09
CA GLU A 359 17.14 2.17 22.30
C GLU A 359 17.50 2.90 21.02
N LEU A 360 16.58 3.74 20.53
CA LEU A 360 16.88 4.63 19.41
C LEU A 360 17.75 5.80 19.88
N SER A 361 18.59 6.30 18.97
CA SER A 361 19.42 7.47 19.25
C SER A 361 18.55 8.70 19.47
N ASN A 362 19.00 9.61 20.35
CA ASN A 362 18.29 10.86 20.59
C ASN A 362 18.18 11.71 19.31
N ASN A 363 19.13 11.56 18.39
CA ASN A 363 19.14 12.22 17.09
C ASN A 363 17.94 11.82 16.21
N ILE A 364 17.63 10.52 16.12
CA ILE A 364 16.45 10.04 15.39
C ILE A 364 15.16 10.50 16.09
N LEU A 365 15.11 10.34 17.42
CA LEU A 365 13.91 10.66 18.19
C LEU A 365 13.56 12.16 18.07
N ASP A 366 14.54 13.05 18.22
CA ASP A 366 14.38 14.49 18.01
C ASP A 366 13.89 14.82 16.59
N THR A 367 14.48 14.18 15.58
CA THR A 367 14.07 14.36 14.18
C THR A 367 12.62 13.94 13.96
N VAL A 368 12.22 12.77 14.48
CA VAL A 368 10.85 12.26 14.36
C VAL A 368 9.86 13.18 15.07
N PHE A 369 10.16 13.60 16.30
CA PHE A 369 9.29 14.52 17.05
C PHE A 369 9.13 15.83 16.30
N LYS A 370 10.22 16.44 15.80
CA LYS A 370 10.14 17.69 15.03
C LYS A 370 9.31 17.57 13.75
N ILE A 371 9.30 16.41 13.08
CA ILE A 371 8.50 16.18 11.88
C ILE A 371 7.01 16.08 12.23
N PHE A 372 6.65 15.28 13.25
CA PHE A 372 5.26 14.92 13.57
C PHE A 372 4.61 15.76 14.69
N ASP A 373 5.34 16.73 15.23
CA ASP A 373 4.81 17.77 16.12
C ASP A 373 4.19 18.89 15.25
N VAL A 374 2.89 18.76 14.99
CA VAL A 374 2.12 19.67 14.11
C VAL A 374 1.69 20.93 14.86
N ASP A 375 1.36 20.79 16.14
CA ASP A 375 0.80 21.81 17.02
C ASP A 375 1.86 22.56 17.83
N GLY A 376 3.11 22.07 17.88
CA GLY A 376 4.19 22.74 18.59
C GLY A 376 4.14 22.53 20.10
N ASP A 377 3.46 21.48 20.57
CA ASP A 377 3.23 21.21 21.99
C ASP A 377 4.29 20.26 22.60
N GLU A 378 5.35 19.96 21.84
CA GLU A 378 6.40 18.99 22.15
C GLU A 378 5.89 17.55 22.37
N CYS A 379 4.67 17.26 21.91
CA CYS A 379 4.07 15.94 22.00
C CYS A 379 3.93 15.32 20.61
N LEU A 380 3.91 13.99 20.58
CA LEU A 380 3.75 13.26 19.32
C LEU A 380 2.27 13.08 18.99
N SER A 381 1.89 13.50 17.78
CA SER A 381 0.63 13.10 17.14
C SER A 381 0.67 11.61 16.76
N HIS A 382 0.55 10.74 17.76
CA HIS A 382 0.77 9.29 17.64
C HIS A 382 -0.14 8.60 16.61
N GLY A 383 -1.39 9.06 16.42
CA GLY A 383 -2.30 8.51 15.42
C GLY A 383 -1.81 8.73 13.98
N GLU A 384 -1.36 9.95 13.68
CA GLU A 384 -0.78 10.28 12.38
C GLU A 384 0.54 9.55 12.15
N PHE A 385 1.42 9.56 13.16
CA PHE A 385 2.70 8.87 13.13
C PHE A 385 2.55 7.37 12.86
N LEU A 386 1.64 6.69 13.57
CA LEU A 386 1.33 5.28 13.34
C LEU A 386 0.77 5.06 11.93
N GLY A 387 -0.09 5.94 11.44
CA GLY A 387 -0.61 5.87 10.06
C GLY A 387 0.49 5.99 9.00
N VAL A 388 1.41 6.94 9.19
CA VAL A 388 2.57 7.13 8.30
C VAL A 388 3.48 5.91 8.32
N LEU A 389 3.82 5.39 9.50
CA LEU A 389 4.65 4.18 9.60
C LEU A 389 3.95 2.94 9.05
N LYS A 390 2.64 2.78 9.23
CA LYS A 390 1.87 1.69 8.61
C LYS A 390 1.96 1.75 7.10
N ASN A 391 1.73 2.92 6.49
CA ASN A 391 1.86 3.09 5.05
C ASN A 391 3.29 2.83 4.57
N ARG A 392 4.30 3.28 5.33
CA ARG A 392 5.72 3.07 5.04
C ARG A 392 6.10 1.60 5.04
N MET A 393 5.68 0.85 6.07
CA MET A 393 5.96 -0.58 6.20
C MET A 393 5.33 -1.39 5.09
N HIS A 394 4.13 -0.99 4.65
CA HIS A 394 3.43 -1.65 3.57
C HIS A 394 3.81 -1.14 2.18
N ARG A 395 4.68 -0.13 2.05
CA ARG A 395 5.23 0.36 0.77
C ARG A 395 4.16 0.79 -0.24
N GLY A 396 3.03 1.29 0.27
CA GLY A 396 1.84 1.63 -0.55
C GLY A 396 1.13 0.42 -1.18
N LEU A 397 1.49 -0.81 -0.81
CA LEU A 397 0.90 -2.06 -1.30
C LEU A 397 -0.23 -2.60 -0.43
N TRP A 398 -0.51 -1.93 0.69
CA TRP A 398 -1.63 -2.29 1.55
C TRP A 398 -2.90 -1.59 1.10
N VAL A 399 -3.92 -2.41 0.87
CA VAL A 399 -5.28 -1.94 0.62
C VAL A 399 -6.03 -2.20 1.92
N PRO A 400 -6.53 -1.15 2.62
CA PRO A 400 -7.49 -1.38 3.67
C PRO A 400 -8.63 -2.18 3.08
N GLN A 401 -8.98 -3.29 3.71
CA GLN A 401 -10.11 -4.12 3.28
C GLN A 401 -11.40 -3.36 3.59
N GLN A 402 -11.68 -2.31 2.83
CA GLN A 402 -12.99 -1.70 2.79
C GLN A 402 -13.87 -2.68 2.03
N GLN A 403 -14.59 -3.53 2.77
CA GLN A 403 -15.85 -4.06 2.26
C GLN A 403 -16.69 -2.84 1.94
N SER A 404 -16.70 -2.46 0.66
CA SER A 404 -17.29 -1.19 0.30
C SER A 404 -18.78 -1.30 0.56
N ILE A 405 -19.35 -0.27 1.20
CA ILE A 405 -20.81 -0.10 1.30
C ILE A 405 -21.44 -0.21 -0.11
N GLN A 406 -20.68 0.09 -1.16
CA GLN A 406 -21.05 -0.14 -2.56
C GLN A 406 -21.27 -1.61 -2.94
N GLU A 407 -20.43 -2.55 -2.48
CA GLU A 407 -20.65 -4.00 -2.70
C GLU A 407 -21.89 -4.49 -1.96
N TYR A 408 -22.13 -4.00 -0.75
CA TYR A 408 -23.37 -4.22 -0.01
C TYR A 408 -24.59 -3.72 -0.80
N TRP A 409 -24.59 -2.45 -1.24
CA TRP A 409 -25.69 -1.90 -2.04
C TRP A 409 -25.85 -2.59 -3.40
N LYS A 410 -24.75 -3.05 -4.01
CA LYS A 410 -24.79 -3.82 -5.27
C LYS A 410 -25.44 -5.19 -5.05
N CYS A 411 -25.17 -5.84 -3.92
CA CYS A 411 -25.81 -7.10 -3.52
C CYS A 411 -27.30 -6.89 -3.24
N VAL A 412 -27.65 -5.89 -2.40
CA VAL A 412 -29.04 -5.53 -2.09
C VAL A 412 -29.81 -5.25 -3.38
N LYS A 413 -29.28 -4.40 -4.26
CA LYS A 413 -29.92 -4.07 -5.54
C LYS A 413 -30.13 -5.30 -6.43
N ARG A 414 -29.14 -6.21 -6.49
CA ARG A 414 -29.23 -7.45 -7.28
C ARG A 414 -30.31 -8.38 -6.73
N GLU A 415 -30.35 -8.62 -5.43
CA GLU A 415 -31.32 -9.52 -4.80
C GLU A 415 -32.73 -8.92 -4.79
N SER A 416 -32.88 -7.60 -4.58
CA SER A 416 -34.17 -6.92 -4.73
C SER A 416 -34.73 -7.00 -6.15
N ILE A 417 -33.89 -6.83 -7.18
CA ILE A 417 -34.32 -6.96 -8.58
C ILE A 417 -34.70 -8.40 -8.91
N LYS A 418 -33.96 -9.39 -8.42
CA LYS A 418 -34.32 -10.81 -8.58
C LYS A 418 -35.67 -11.12 -7.92
N GLY A 419 -35.86 -10.71 -6.67
CA GLY A 419 -37.11 -10.92 -5.93
C GLY A 419 -38.31 -10.26 -6.63
N VAL A 420 -38.16 -9.02 -7.08
CA VAL A 420 -39.22 -8.32 -7.84
C VAL A 420 -39.52 -9.04 -9.16
N LYS A 421 -38.49 -9.53 -9.87
CA LYS A 421 -38.65 -10.25 -11.15
C LYS A 421 -39.33 -11.61 -10.97
N GLU A 422 -39.11 -12.30 -9.86
CA GLU A 422 -39.81 -13.54 -9.52
C GLU A 422 -41.26 -13.30 -9.13
N VAL A 423 -41.54 -12.29 -8.31
CA VAL A 423 -42.90 -11.90 -7.93
C VAL A 423 -43.70 -11.44 -9.15
N TRP A 424 -43.09 -10.65 -10.06
CA TRP A 424 -43.72 -10.27 -11.33
C TRP A 424 -44.00 -11.48 -12.25
N LYS A 425 -43.09 -12.46 -12.30
CA LYS A 425 -43.30 -13.70 -13.05
C LYS A 425 -44.38 -14.60 -12.47
N GLN A 426 -44.63 -14.52 -11.16
CA GLN A 426 -45.73 -15.23 -10.50
C GLN A 426 -47.06 -14.51 -10.71
N ALA A 427 -47.09 -13.18 -10.58
CA ALA A 427 -48.29 -12.37 -10.83
C ALA A 427 -48.72 -12.38 -12.31
N GLY A 428 -47.77 -12.46 -13.25
CA GLY A 428 -48.05 -12.55 -14.69
C GLY A 428 -48.55 -13.93 -15.17
N ARG A 429 -48.57 -14.95 -14.31
CA ARG A 429 -49.17 -16.27 -14.62
C ARG A 429 -50.61 -16.41 -14.14
N GLY A 430 -51.19 -15.37 -13.54
CA GLY A 430 -52.55 -15.37 -13.00
C GLY A 430 -53.63 -14.81 -13.93
N LEU A 431 -53.30 -14.42 -15.16
CA LEU A 431 -54.27 -13.93 -16.15
C LEU A 431 -53.85 -14.41 -17.54
N PHE A 432 -54.11 -15.69 -17.82
CA PHE A 432 -54.58 -16.24 -19.10
C PHE A 432 -55.09 -17.67 -18.87
#